data_AF-H6N300-F1
#
_entry.id   AF-H6N300-F1
#
_cell.length_a   1.000
_cell.length_b   1.000
_cell.length_c   1.000
_cell.angle_alpha   90.00
_cell.angle_beta   90.00
_cell.angle_gamma   90.00
#
_symmetry.space_group_name_H-M   'P 1'
#
loop_
_entity.id
_entity.type
_entity.pdbx_description
1 polymer ?
#
loop_
_entity_poly.entity_id
_entity_poly.type
_entity_poly.pdbx_seq_one_letter_code
_entity_poly.pdbx_strand_id
1 'polypeptide(L)'
;MPGHFGPPPTHKPGIIPLRPLNVGDLISGTFAAIFGNPRVYFGWSAVVSGVITVGGLLVLVVVRMVSDSGLFDAEAWLAGGPDAISDAAWVGRWMLAGLVAYPVARDVMGVRSGWIESWRFMRGSIWRILGGTALLGLVTLVCFAPALVVIELGLDSAGVGTLVAVLIVTAVLVLGYSWLYIRMSLTVPAAAVEGLGPVAALARSVTLTRRSFGRYFAVVLLLNLITVVIELVLSQVVDAVTGLGGGVLGGVVAVVLAVLVAALVQPLIAVASALMHVDARIRKEGFDIELNQSLSGGGVPWAPR
;
A
#
# COMPACT_ATOMS: atom_id res chain seq x y z
N MET A 1 -44.70 -21.51 -12.98
CA MET A 1 -43.69 -20.48 -13.35
C MET A 1 -42.32 -21.08 -13.06
N PRO A 2 -41.36 -21.08 -14.01
CA PRO A 2 -40.04 -21.66 -13.77
C PRO A 2 -39.33 -20.88 -12.66
N GLY A 3 -38.88 -21.60 -11.62
CA GLY A 3 -38.17 -21.00 -10.49
C GLY A 3 -36.84 -20.42 -10.96
N HIS A 4 -36.68 -19.11 -10.77
CA HIS A 4 -35.39 -18.47 -10.97
C HIS A 4 -34.43 -19.02 -9.91
N PHE A 5 -33.44 -19.82 -10.32
CA PHE A 5 -32.29 -20.13 -9.48
C PHE A 5 -31.31 -18.95 -9.54
N GLY A 6 -31.72 -17.82 -8.97
CA GLY A 6 -30.75 -16.81 -8.57
C GLY A 6 -29.91 -17.36 -7.41
N PRO A 7 -28.61 -17.03 -7.31
CA PRO A 7 -27.87 -17.29 -6.07
C PRO A 7 -28.65 -16.71 -4.90
N PRO A 8 -28.67 -17.38 -3.72
CA PRO A 8 -29.46 -16.94 -2.58
C PRO A 8 -29.20 -15.46 -2.28
N PRO A 9 -30.23 -14.68 -1.89
CA PRO A 9 -30.07 -13.26 -1.60
C PRO A 9 -28.97 -13.10 -0.54
N THR A 10 -27.83 -12.59 -0.98
CA THR A 10 -26.67 -12.38 -0.11
C THR A 10 -26.92 -11.09 0.64
N HIS A 11 -26.91 -11.16 1.97
CA HIS A 11 -26.96 -9.98 2.80
C HIS A 11 -25.74 -9.13 2.45
N LYS A 12 -25.97 -8.01 1.76
CA LYS A 12 -24.95 -7.03 1.35
C LYS A 12 -25.24 -5.71 2.09
N PRO A 13 -24.92 -5.64 3.40
CA PRO A 13 -25.19 -4.47 4.23
C PRO A 13 -24.33 -3.27 3.82
N GLY A 14 -23.13 -3.51 3.25
CA GLY A 14 -22.21 -2.49 2.78
C GLY A 14 -21.63 -2.76 1.38
N ILE A 15 -20.36 -2.44 1.20
CA ILE A 15 -19.70 -2.47 -0.12
C ILE A 15 -19.47 -3.89 -0.69
N ILE A 16 -19.40 -4.91 0.16
CA ILE A 16 -19.09 -6.31 -0.21
C ILE A 16 -20.13 -7.29 0.35
N PRO A 17 -20.34 -8.45 -0.31
CA PRO A 17 -21.17 -9.52 0.24
C PRO A 17 -20.48 -10.20 1.43
N LEU A 18 -21.25 -10.61 2.45
CA LEU A 18 -20.75 -11.37 3.61
C LEU A 18 -20.52 -12.84 3.26
N ARG A 19 -19.55 -13.10 2.39
CA ARG A 19 -19.11 -14.45 2.00
C ARG A 19 -17.62 -14.41 1.65
N PRO A 20 -16.94 -15.58 1.55
CA PRO A 20 -15.60 -15.63 0.97
C PRO A 20 -15.56 -14.93 -0.40
N LEU A 21 -14.75 -13.88 -0.52
CA LEU A 21 -14.78 -12.98 -1.67
C LEU A 21 -14.04 -13.60 -2.87
N ASN A 22 -14.52 -13.36 -4.10
CA ASN A 22 -13.74 -13.66 -5.30
C ASN A 22 -12.82 -12.49 -5.68
N VAL A 23 -11.90 -12.70 -6.64
CA VAL A 23 -11.01 -11.63 -7.15
C VAL A 23 -11.83 -10.42 -7.62
N GLY A 24 -12.92 -10.66 -8.35
CA GLY A 24 -13.82 -9.60 -8.82
C GLY A 24 -14.54 -8.87 -7.68
N ASP A 25 -14.93 -9.57 -6.61
CA ASP A 25 -15.56 -8.95 -5.44
C ASP A 25 -14.57 -8.05 -4.68
N LEU A 26 -13.29 -8.44 -4.61
CA LEU A 26 -12.22 -7.63 -4.00
C LEU A 26 -11.94 -6.36 -4.79
N ILE A 27 -11.85 -6.47 -6.12
CA ILE A 27 -11.60 -5.31 -7.00
C ILE A 27 -12.80 -4.37 -6.99
N SER A 28 -14.01 -4.88 -7.21
CA SER A 28 -15.23 -4.07 -7.17
C SER A 28 -15.49 -3.45 -5.80
N GLY A 29 -15.24 -4.18 -4.72
CA GLY A 29 -15.28 -3.67 -3.35
C GLY A 29 -14.29 -2.55 -3.10
N THR A 30 -13.08 -2.64 -3.68
CA THR A 30 -12.05 -1.60 -3.58
C THR A 30 -12.53 -0.29 -4.21
N PHE A 31 -13.03 -0.34 -5.44
CA PHE A 31 -13.58 0.85 -6.11
C PHE A 31 -14.84 1.36 -5.41
N ALA A 32 -15.73 0.48 -4.94
CA ALA A 32 -16.94 0.86 -4.21
C ALA A 32 -16.63 1.58 -2.90
N ALA A 33 -15.57 1.19 -2.17
CA ALA A 33 -15.12 1.91 -0.98
C ALA A 33 -14.65 3.32 -1.33
N ILE A 34 -13.72 3.42 -2.29
CA ILE A 34 -13.08 4.70 -2.67
C ILE A 34 -14.13 5.70 -3.17
N PHE A 35 -15.02 5.27 -4.06
CA PHE A 35 -16.05 6.14 -4.62
C PHE A 35 -17.27 6.32 -3.71
N GLY A 36 -17.45 5.45 -2.71
CA GLY A 36 -18.49 5.60 -1.69
C GLY A 36 -18.19 6.71 -0.69
N ASN A 37 -16.90 6.93 -0.35
CA ASN A 37 -16.46 7.99 0.57
C ASN A 37 -15.15 8.67 0.12
N PRO A 38 -15.15 9.36 -1.04
CA PRO A 38 -13.92 9.86 -1.65
C PRO A 38 -13.17 10.86 -0.77
N ARG A 39 -13.89 11.63 0.06
CA ARG A 39 -13.29 12.65 0.94
C ARG A 39 -12.34 12.05 1.97
N VAL A 40 -12.67 10.87 2.52
CA VAL A 40 -11.83 10.19 3.50
C VAL A 40 -10.63 9.54 2.83
N TYR A 41 -10.86 8.76 1.77
CA TYR A 41 -9.78 8.02 1.12
C TYR A 41 -8.78 8.93 0.40
N PHE A 42 -9.25 9.84 -0.47
CA PHE A 42 -8.35 10.74 -1.21
C PHE A 42 -7.75 11.82 -0.33
N GLY A 43 -8.50 12.34 0.65
CA GLY A 43 -7.93 13.35 1.53
C GLY A 43 -6.78 12.77 2.36
N TRP A 44 -6.94 11.58 2.96
CA TRP A 44 -5.88 10.99 3.79
C TRP A 44 -4.68 10.62 2.95
N SER A 45 -4.94 10.10 1.75
CA SER A 45 -3.93 9.86 0.74
C SER A 45 -3.14 11.13 0.38
N ALA A 46 -3.82 12.26 0.20
CA ALA A 46 -3.19 13.56 -0.05
C ALA A 46 -2.35 14.05 1.13
N VAL A 47 -2.86 13.91 2.36
CA VAL A 47 -2.11 14.29 3.57
C VAL A 47 -0.85 13.46 3.71
N VAL A 48 -0.96 12.13 3.57
CA VAL A 48 0.21 11.26 3.69
C VAL A 48 1.19 11.50 2.55
N SER A 49 0.73 11.62 1.31
CA SER A 49 1.58 11.96 0.15
C SER A 49 2.30 13.29 0.37
N GLY A 50 1.60 14.32 0.84
CA GLY A 50 2.20 15.62 1.14
C GLY A 50 3.27 15.54 2.24
N VAL A 51 2.99 14.84 3.34
CA VAL A 51 3.97 14.64 4.44
C VAL A 51 5.20 13.91 3.95
N ILE A 52 5.03 12.87 3.14
CA ILE A 52 6.13 12.12 2.53
C ILE A 52 6.97 13.01 1.63
N THR A 53 6.34 13.76 0.73
CA THR A 53 7.05 14.60 -0.22
C THR A 53 7.82 15.71 0.50
N VAL A 54 7.21 16.36 1.50
CA VAL A 54 7.90 17.38 2.31
C VAL A 54 9.05 16.74 3.09
N GLY A 55 8.83 15.57 3.70
CA GLY A 55 9.88 14.83 4.41
C GLY A 55 11.05 14.44 3.50
N GLY A 56 10.76 13.90 2.31
CA GLY A 56 11.77 13.55 1.32
C GLY A 56 12.55 14.77 0.83
N LEU A 57 11.89 15.90 0.58
CA LEU A 57 12.56 17.16 0.23
C LEU A 57 13.47 17.65 1.36
N LEU A 58 13.04 17.54 2.62
CA LEU A 58 13.88 17.89 3.78
C LEU A 58 15.12 16.99 3.85
N VAL A 59 14.97 15.68 3.61
CA VAL A 59 16.12 14.76 3.54
C VAL A 59 17.07 15.19 2.44
N LEU A 60 16.58 15.51 1.24
CA LEU A 60 17.43 16.00 0.15
C LEU A 60 18.17 17.29 0.49
N VAL A 61 17.50 18.24 1.16
CA VAL A 61 18.13 19.48 1.64
C VAL A 61 19.24 19.16 2.65
N VAL A 62 18.98 18.28 3.61
CA VAL A 62 19.98 17.88 4.61
C VAL A 62 21.17 17.18 3.94
N VAL A 63 20.92 16.25 3.02
CA VAL A 63 21.97 15.55 2.27
C VAL A 63 22.84 16.53 1.49
N ARG A 64 22.24 17.52 0.82
CA ARG A 64 23.01 18.58 0.14
C ARG A 64 23.83 19.42 1.12
N MET A 65 23.24 19.85 2.25
CA MET A 65 23.96 20.64 3.26
C MET A 65 25.17 19.89 3.85
N VAL A 66 25.02 18.58 4.08
CA VAL A 66 26.13 17.74 4.55
C VAL A 66 27.16 17.55 3.43
N SER A 67 26.73 17.45 2.17
CA SER A 67 27.66 17.37 1.05
C SER A 67 28.48 18.63 0.86
N ASP A 68 27.86 19.80 1.00
CA ASP A 68 28.54 21.11 0.93
C ASP A 68 29.58 21.27 2.05
N SER A 69 29.41 20.55 3.17
CA SER A 69 30.39 20.50 4.26
C SER A 69 31.61 19.61 3.98
N GLY A 70 31.63 18.91 2.84
CA GLY A 70 32.74 18.04 2.41
C GLY A 70 32.82 16.69 3.15
N LEU A 71 31.84 16.39 4.02
CA LEU A 71 31.79 15.15 4.81
C LEU A 71 31.15 13.98 4.04
N PHE A 72 30.47 14.27 2.94
CA PHE A 72 29.67 13.31 2.18
C PHE A 72 29.63 13.73 0.71
N ASP A 73 29.55 12.76 -0.20
CA ASP A 73 29.34 13.01 -1.63
C ASP A 73 27.87 12.75 -1.97
N ALA A 74 27.08 13.83 -2.06
CA ALA A 74 25.67 13.72 -2.41
C ALA A 74 25.45 13.32 -3.87
N GLU A 75 26.37 13.62 -4.79
CA GLU A 75 26.19 13.27 -6.20
C GLU A 75 26.35 11.76 -6.39
N ALA A 76 27.37 11.15 -5.77
CA ALA A 76 27.53 9.70 -5.73
C ALA A 76 26.33 9.01 -5.06
N TRP A 77 25.78 9.59 -4.00
CA TRP A 77 24.60 9.05 -3.32
C TRP A 77 23.30 9.23 -4.12
N LEU A 78 23.12 10.32 -4.87
CA LEU A 78 21.96 10.50 -5.74
C LEU A 78 22.04 9.67 -7.01
N ALA A 79 23.24 9.32 -7.47
CA ALA A 79 23.46 8.53 -8.68
C ALA A 79 23.25 7.01 -8.49
N GLY A 80 23.51 6.48 -7.29
CA GLY A 80 23.38 5.04 -7.00
C GLY A 80 22.74 4.69 -5.66
N GLY A 81 22.48 5.68 -4.80
CA GLY A 81 21.92 5.47 -3.47
C GLY A 81 20.38 5.39 -3.44
N PRO A 82 19.82 5.05 -2.26
CA PRO A 82 18.38 4.97 -2.06
C PRO A 82 17.73 6.34 -2.31
N ASP A 83 16.81 6.42 -3.27
CA ASP A 83 16.05 7.65 -3.53
C ASP A 83 15.08 7.89 -2.36
N ALA A 84 15.45 8.81 -1.48
CA ALA A 84 14.68 9.15 -0.29
C ALA A 84 13.22 9.50 -0.57
N ILE A 85 12.89 10.07 -1.74
CA ILE A 85 11.51 10.39 -2.09
C ILE A 85 10.75 9.11 -2.43
N SER A 86 11.31 8.27 -3.29
CA SER A 86 10.70 6.99 -3.69
C SER A 86 10.57 6.02 -2.51
N ASP A 87 11.57 5.97 -1.63
CA ASP A 87 11.58 5.13 -0.44
C ASP A 87 10.59 5.61 0.63
N ALA A 88 10.51 6.93 0.84
CA ALA A 88 9.50 7.51 1.73
C ALA A 88 8.09 7.29 1.19
N ALA A 89 7.88 7.34 -0.13
CA ALA A 89 6.61 7.00 -0.77
C ALA A 89 6.25 5.52 -0.60
N TRP A 90 7.26 4.64 -0.60
CA TRP A 90 7.11 3.23 -0.25
C TRP A 90 6.59 3.03 1.17
N VAL A 91 7.24 3.65 2.17
CA VAL A 91 6.80 3.64 3.59
C VAL A 91 5.39 4.22 3.73
N GLY A 92 5.12 5.30 2.99
CA GLY A 92 3.83 5.94 2.88
C GLY A 92 2.67 5.03 2.52
N ARG A 93 2.86 4.22 1.48
CA ARG A 93 1.86 3.25 1.01
C ARG A 93 1.46 2.26 2.12
N TRP A 94 2.44 1.77 2.87
CA TRP A 94 2.19 0.89 4.01
C TRP A 94 1.46 1.61 5.14
N MET A 95 1.85 2.85 5.46
CA MET A 95 1.17 3.64 6.49
C MET A 95 -0.29 3.95 6.11
N LEU A 96 -0.55 4.26 4.84
CA LEU A 96 -1.89 4.42 4.30
C LEU A 96 -2.72 3.15 4.42
N ALA A 97 -2.16 1.97 4.14
CA ALA A 97 -2.86 0.71 4.33
C ALA A 97 -3.38 0.53 5.77
N GLY A 98 -2.58 0.92 6.77
CA GLY A 98 -3.00 0.91 8.18
C GLY A 98 -4.09 1.94 8.51
N LEU A 99 -3.95 3.15 7.98
CA LEU A 99 -4.90 4.24 8.16
C LEU A 99 -6.29 3.91 7.60
N VAL A 100 -6.27 3.34 6.40
CA VAL A 100 -7.45 3.08 5.58
C VAL A 100 -8.17 1.81 6.04
N ALA A 101 -7.51 0.94 6.82
CA ALA A 101 -8.11 -0.28 7.35
C ALA A 101 -9.38 -0.03 8.17
N TYR A 102 -9.42 1.03 8.97
CA TYR A 102 -10.60 1.36 9.78
C TYR A 102 -11.80 1.89 8.96
N PRO A 103 -11.64 2.89 8.07
CA PRO A 103 -12.68 3.28 7.12
C PRO A 103 -13.25 2.10 6.33
N VAL A 104 -12.37 1.22 5.84
CA VAL A 104 -12.79 0.06 5.05
C VAL A 104 -13.62 -0.89 5.89
N ALA A 105 -13.22 -1.18 7.13
CA ALA A 105 -14.03 -2.01 8.02
C ALA A 105 -15.45 -1.44 8.19
N ARG A 106 -15.57 -0.12 8.43
CA ARG A 106 -16.87 0.56 8.54
C ARG A 106 -17.69 0.51 7.25
N ASP A 107 -17.06 0.72 6.10
CA ASP A 107 -17.73 0.68 4.80
C ASP A 107 -18.23 -0.75 4.45
N VAL A 108 -17.54 -1.80 4.91
CA VAL A 108 -18.01 -3.19 4.79
C VAL A 108 -19.34 -3.41 5.52
N MET A 109 -19.54 -2.73 6.66
CA MET A 109 -20.82 -2.74 7.39
C MET A 109 -21.85 -1.74 6.86
N GLY A 110 -21.55 -0.99 5.80
CA GLY A 110 -22.44 0.01 5.23
C GLY A 110 -22.51 1.32 6.03
N VAL A 111 -21.64 1.51 7.02
CA VAL A 111 -21.58 2.73 7.84
C VAL A 111 -20.50 3.64 7.29
N ARG A 112 -20.85 4.87 6.92
CA ARG A 112 -19.86 5.86 6.46
C ARG A 112 -18.99 6.32 7.61
N SER A 113 -17.67 6.28 7.42
CA SER A 113 -16.70 6.80 8.39
C SER A 113 -16.47 8.31 8.25
N GLY A 114 -16.35 9.00 9.39
CA GLY A 114 -15.94 10.41 9.43
C GLY A 114 -14.42 10.58 9.41
N TRP A 115 -13.93 11.63 8.77
CA TRP A 115 -12.50 11.98 8.70
C TRP A 115 -11.78 11.96 10.06
N ILE A 116 -12.39 12.61 11.06
CA ILE A 116 -11.84 12.78 12.42
C ILE A 116 -11.85 11.46 13.19
N GLU A 117 -12.82 10.59 12.93
CA GLU A 117 -12.89 9.26 13.57
C GLU A 117 -11.74 8.38 13.11
N SER A 118 -11.44 8.39 11.81
CA SER A 118 -10.30 7.68 11.22
C SER A 118 -8.98 8.14 11.84
N TRP A 119 -8.81 9.46 12.06
CA TRP A 119 -7.63 10.00 12.76
C TRP A 119 -7.54 9.50 14.21
N ARG A 120 -8.64 9.52 14.95
CA ARG A 120 -8.68 9.09 16.37
C ARG A 120 -8.32 7.62 16.53
N PHE A 121 -8.76 6.79 15.60
CA PHE A 121 -8.36 5.38 15.55
C PHE A 121 -6.87 5.25 15.24
N MET A 122 -6.42 5.92 14.16
CA MET A 122 -5.03 5.87 13.71
C MET A 122 -4.03 6.31 14.78
N ARG A 123 -4.28 7.43 15.47
CA ARG A 123 -3.36 7.96 16.49
C ARG A 123 -3.10 6.97 17.63
N GLY A 124 -4.06 6.09 17.94
CA GLY A 124 -3.89 5.06 18.98
C GLY A 124 -2.99 3.92 18.53
N SER A 125 -2.93 3.66 17.23
CA SER A 125 -2.17 2.55 16.63
C SER A 125 -0.93 3.00 15.87
N ILE A 126 -0.59 4.30 15.85
CA ILE A 126 0.48 4.85 15.01
C ILE A 126 1.84 4.19 15.26
N TRP A 127 2.18 3.90 16.53
CA TRP A 127 3.43 3.22 16.89
C TRP A 127 3.48 1.77 16.41
N ARG A 128 2.33 1.08 16.39
CA ARG A 128 2.22 -0.29 15.87
C ARG A 128 2.33 -0.31 14.35
N ILE A 129 1.70 0.66 13.69
CA ILE A 129 1.78 0.85 12.23
C ILE A 129 3.22 1.20 11.83
N LEU A 130 3.84 2.18 12.49
CA LEU A 130 5.23 2.56 12.24
C LEU A 130 6.18 1.41 12.52
N GLY A 131 6.01 0.69 13.64
CA GLY A 131 6.83 -0.48 13.95
C GLY A 131 6.64 -1.61 12.93
N GLY A 132 5.42 -1.86 12.48
CA GLY A 132 5.11 -2.81 11.41
C GLY A 132 5.76 -2.41 10.09
N THR A 133 5.58 -1.16 9.66
CA THR A 133 6.18 -0.64 8.42
C THR A 133 7.71 -0.61 8.49
N ALA A 134 8.30 -0.22 9.61
CA ALA A 134 9.75 -0.24 9.81
C ALA A 134 10.30 -1.67 9.73
N LEU A 135 9.61 -2.64 10.34
CA LEU A 135 9.99 -4.03 10.28
C LEU A 135 9.85 -4.60 8.85
N LEU A 136 8.83 -4.18 8.10
CA LEU A 136 8.68 -4.52 6.68
C LEU A 136 9.80 -3.93 5.82
N GLY A 137 10.15 -2.66 6.07
CA GLY A 137 11.28 -2.00 5.43
C GLY A 137 12.58 -2.73 5.72
N LEU A 138 12.82 -3.11 6.98
CA LEU A 138 14.01 -3.86 7.40
C LEU A 138 14.08 -5.23 6.74
N VAL A 139 13.00 -6.00 6.72
CA VAL A 139 12.97 -7.32 6.07
C VAL A 139 13.25 -7.20 4.57
N THR A 140 12.64 -6.21 3.92
CA THR A 140 12.92 -5.90 2.51
C THR A 140 14.40 -5.54 2.33
N LEU A 141 14.94 -4.62 3.10
CA LEU A 141 16.33 -4.21 2.99
C LEU A 141 17.28 -5.39 3.17
N VAL A 142 17.09 -6.22 4.20
CA VAL A 142 17.96 -7.39 4.47
C VAL A 142 17.86 -8.44 3.36
N CYS A 143 16.67 -8.68 2.82
CA CYS A 143 16.49 -9.68 1.76
C CYS A 143 17.06 -9.22 0.40
N PHE A 144 17.06 -7.91 0.12
CA PHE A 144 17.40 -7.39 -1.21
C PHE A 144 18.77 -6.70 -1.28
N ALA A 145 19.32 -6.21 -0.17
CA ALA A 145 20.65 -5.57 -0.14
C ALA A 145 21.77 -6.46 -0.74
N PRO A 146 21.86 -7.77 -0.44
CA PRO A 146 22.92 -8.60 -1.02
C PRO A 146 22.83 -8.66 -2.55
N ALA A 147 21.62 -8.60 -3.08
CA ALA A 147 21.40 -8.75 -4.51
C ALA A 147 21.66 -7.46 -5.28
N LEU A 148 21.40 -6.29 -4.67
CA LEU A 148 21.80 -4.99 -5.21
C LEU A 148 23.33 -4.88 -5.34
N VAL A 149 24.06 -5.32 -4.31
CA VAL A 149 25.53 -5.35 -4.33
C VAL A 149 26.06 -6.27 -5.44
N VAL A 150 25.46 -7.45 -5.63
CA VAL A 150 25.85 -8.37 -6.71
C VAL A 150 25.58 -7.77 -8.10
N ILE A 151 24.49 -7.02 -8.27
CA ILE A 151 24.19 -6.34 -9.53
C ILE A 151 25.23 -5.25 -9.80
N GLU A 152 25.54 -4.40 -8.83
CA GLU A 152 26.56 -3.34 -8.98
C GLU A 152 27.94 -3.90 -9.33
N LEU A 153 28.39 -4.93 -8.61
CA LEU A 153 29.70 -5.58 -8.87
C LEU A 153 29.75 -6.27 -10.25
N GLY A 154 28.60 -6.64 -10.81
CA GLY A 154 28.50 -7.27 -12.13
C GLY A 154 28.58 -6.27 -13.29
N LEU A 155 28.05 -5.06 -13.10
CA LEU A 155 27.85 -4.07 -14.19
C LEU A 155 29.16 -3.55 -14.80
N ASP A 156 30.29 -3.64 -14.10
CA ASP A 156 31.61 -3.25 -14.62
C ASP A 156 32.15 -4.22 -15.70
N SER A 157 31.53 -5.39 -15.86
CA SER A 157 31.92 -6.39 -16.85
C SER A 157 31.05 -6.31 -18.11
N ALA A 158 31.59 -5.75 -19.21
CA ALA A 158 30.90 -5.65 -20.48
C ALA A 158 30.88 -7.01 -21.23
N GLY A 159 29.91 -7.86 -20.93
CA GLY A 159 29.72 -9.15 -21.61
C GLY A 159 28.27 -9.61 -21.67
N VAL A 160 27.91 -10.35 -22.72
CA VAL A 160 26.56 -10.97 -22.86
C VAL A 160 26.26 -11.90 -21.67
N GLY A 161 27.28 -12.57 -21.12
CA GLY A 161 27.14 -13.38 -19.91
C GLY A 161 26.71 -12.58 -18.69
N THR A 162 27.21 -11.34 -18.54
CA THR A 162 26.83 -10.41 -17.47
C THR A 162 25.38 -9.99 -17.61
N LEU A 163 24.93 -9.65 -18.82
CA LEU A 163 23.52 -9.29 -19.07
C LEU A 163 22.57 -10.42 -18.70
N VAL A 164 22.89 -11.67 -19.09
CA VAL A 164 22.08 -12.85 -18.76
C VAL A 164 22.07 -13.10 -17.24
N ALA A 165 23.22 -12.97 -16.57
CA ALA A 165 23.32 -13.11 -15.12
C ALA A 165 22.48 -12.04 -14.39
N VAL A 166 22.58 -10.77 -14.80
CA VAL A 166 21.77 -9.67 -14.25
C VAL A 166 20.28 -9.92 -14.46
N LEU A 167 19.86 -10.40 -15.63
CA LEU A 167 18.46 -10.73 -15.92
C LEU A 167 17.93 -11.86 -15.01
N ILE A 168 18.71 -12.93 -14.84
CA ILE A 168 18.33 -14.06 -13.98
C ILE A 168 18.23 -13.61 -12.52
N VAL A 169 19.24 -12.89 -12.03
CA VAL A 169 19.25 -12.35 -10.66
C VAL A 169 18.04 -11.44 -10.47
N THR A 170 17.79 -10.51 -11.38
CA THR A 170 16.65 -9.60 -11.32
C THR A 170 15.33 -10.36 -11.30
N ALA A 171 15.14 -11.37 -12.16
CA ALA A 171 13.92 -12.18 -12.19
C ALA A 171 13.69 -12.93 -10.87
N VAL A 172 14.75 -13.53 -10.30
CA VAL A 172 14.68 -14.21 -8.99
C VAL A 172 14.31 -13.21 -7.89
N LEU A 173 14.88 -12.01 -7.91
CA LEU A 173 14.54 -10.96 -6.96
C LEU A 173 13.10 -10.51 -7.09
N VAL A 174 12.62 -10.26 -8.30
CA VAL A 174 11.22 -9.85 -8.54
C VAL A 174 10.26 -10.92 -8.05
N LEU A 175 10.55 -12.21 -8.28
CA LEU A 175 9.72 -13.32 -7.80
C LEU A 175 9.76 -13.43 -6.27
N GLY A 176 10.94 -13.37 -5.66
CA GLY A 176 11.11 -13.37 -4.21
C GLY A 176 10.42 -12.19 -3.55
N TYR A 177 10.51 -11.01 -4.18
CA TYR A 177 9.87 -9.78 -3.74
C TYR A 177 8.37 -9.89 -3.78
N SER A 178 7.82 -10.33 -4.91
CA SER A 178 6.38 -10.53 -5.09
C SER A 178 5.84 -11.51 -4.04
N TRP A 179 6.57 -12.59 -3.78
CA TRP A 179 6.21 -13.57 -2.77
C TRP A 179 6.18 -12.97 -1.36
N LEU A 180 7.25 -12.27 -0.97
CA LEU A 180 7.36 -11.61 0.32
C LEU A 180 6.29 -10.53 0.49
N TYR A 181 6.09 -9.70 -0.52
CA TYR A 181 5.10 -8.62 -0.52
C TYR A 181 3.71 -9.14 -0.20
N ILE A 182 3.27 -10.22 -0.85
CA ILE A 182 1.95 -10.81 -0.56
C ILE A 182 1.89 -11.33 0.87
N ARG A 183 2.94 -12.05 1.33
CA ARG A 183 3.01 -12.56 2.70
C ARG A 183 2.90 -11.48 3.75
N MET A 184 3.36 -10.28 3.41
CA MET A 184 3.41 -9.12 4.28
C MET A 184 2.28 -8.11 4.08
N SER A 185 1.50 -8.24 3.01
CA SER A 185 0.42 -7.31 2.64
C SER A 185 -0.64 -7.09 3.73
N LEU A 186 -0.86 -8.08 4.61
CA LEU A 186 -1.88 -8.01 5.67
C LEU A 186 -1.33 -7.56 7.02
N THR A 187 -0.04 -7.27 7.12
CA THR A 187 0.63 -6.91 8.38
C THR A 187 0.09 -5.60 8.94
N VAL A 188 0.01 -4.55 8.11
CA VAL A 188 -0.43 -3.23 8.58
C VAL A 188 -1.93 -3.22 8.91
N PRO A 189 -2.83 -3.81 8.09
CA PRO A 189 -4.21 -4.00 8.48
C PRO A 189 -4.37 -4.80 9.79
N ALA A 190 -3.58 -5.87 9.98
CA ALA A 190 -3.62 -6.65 11.23
C ALA A 190 -3.11 -5.86 12.44
N ALA A 191 -2.01 -5.11 12.30
CA ALA A 191 -1.48 -4.27 13.37
C ALA A 191 -2.47 -3.15 13.76
N ALA A 192 -3.13 -2.55 12.77
CA ALA A 192 -4.09 -1.47 12.98
C ALA A 192 -5.39 -1.98 13.60
N VAL A 193 -6.00 -3.03 13.03
CA VAL A 193 -7.35 -3.51 13.40
C VAL A 193 -7.32 -4.50 14.57
N GLU A 194 -6.37 -5.43 14.60
CA GLU A 194 -6.26 -6.43 15.69
C GLU A 194 -5.43 -5.89 16.86
N GLY A 195 -4.83 -4.70 16.75
CA GLY A 195 -4.03 -4.09 17.82
C GLY A 195 -2.73 -4.86 18.16
N LEU A 196 -2.26 -5.69 17.23
CA LEU A 196 -1.09 -6.53 17.42
C LEU A 196 0.22 -5.72 17.37
N GLY A 197 1.23 -6.18 18.12
CA GLY A 197 2.60 -5.67 17.97
C GLY A 197 3.22 -6.05 16.60
N PRO A 198 4.31 -5.38 16.17
CA PRO A 198 4.87 -5.53 14.82
C PRO A 198 5.18 -6.98 14.41
N VAL A 199 5.88 -7.72 15.28
CA VAL A 199 6.27 -9.12 15.01
C VAL A 199 5.06 -10.05 14.99
N ALA A 200 4.12 -9.85 15.92
CA ALA A 200 2.89 -10.63 15.99
C ALA A 200 2.02 -10.39 14.75
N ALA A 201 1.94 -9.15 14.27
CA ALA A 201 1.22 -8.78 13.05
C ALA A 201 1.84 -9.43 11.79
N LEU A 202 3.16 -9.52 11.69
CA LEU A 202 3.82 -10.24 10.59
C LEU A 202 3.51 -11.73 10.61
N ALA A 203 3.71 -12.38 11.77
CA ALA A 203 3.44 -13.80 11.93
C ALA A 203 1.98 -14.12 11.57
N ARG A 204 1.07 -13.25 11.98
CA ARG A 204 -0.35 -13.30 11.63
C ARG A 204 -0.56 -13.17 10.12
N SER A 205 0.03 -12.17 9.47
CA SER A 205 -0.07 -11.96 8.01
C SER A 205 0.40 -13.18 7.22
N VAL A 206 1.55 -13.78 7.60
CA VAL A 206 2.07 -15.00 6.98
C VAL A 206 1.08 -16.17 7.16
N THR A 207 0.50 -16.29 8.35
CA THR A 207 -0.48 -17.34 8.65
C THR A 207 -1.74 -17.16 7.79
N LEU A 208 -2.27 -15.94 7.69
CA LEU A 208 -3.48 -15.61 6.92
C LEU A 208 -3.29 -15.84 5.41
N THR A 209 -2.13 -15.51 4.85
CA THR A 209 -1.88 -15.61 3.39
C THR A 209 -1.51 -17.01 2.88
N ARG A 210 -1.16 -17.96 3.77
CA ARG A 210 -0.59 -19.27 3.39
C ARG A 210 -1.38 -20.11 2.37
N ARG A 211 -2.71 -20.08 2.39
CA ARG A 211 -3.58 -20.91 1.52
C ARG A 211 -4.23 -20.13 0.37
N SER A 212 -4.10 -18.81 0.36
CA SER A 212 -4.80 -17.91 -0.57
C SER A 212 -3.84 -17.05 -1.40
N PHE A 213 -2.55 -17.40 -1.41
CA PHE A 213 -1.47 -16.68 -2.09
C PHE A 213 -1.82 -16.30 -3.54
N GLY A 214 -2.19 -17.28 -4.38
CA GLY A 214 -2.43 -17.03 -5.80
C GLY A 214 -3.56 -16.02 -6.06
N ARG A 215 -4.58 -16.01 -5.21
CA ARG A 215 -5.70 -15.06 -5.33
C ARG A 215 -5.29 -13.66 -4.91
N TYR A 216 -4.58 -13.52 -3.78
CA TYR A 216 -4.10 -12.21 -3.34
C TYR A 216 -3.02 -11.67 -4.28
N PHE A 217 -2.18 -12.54 -4.84
CA PHE A 217 -1.26 -12.18 -5.91
C PHE A 217 -2.03 -11.62 -7.12
N ALA A 218 -3.05 -12.32 -7.61
CA ALA A 218 -3.83 -11.86 -8.76
C ALA A 218 -4.48 -10.49 -8.51
N VAL A 219 -5.07 -10.27 -7.33
CA VAL A 219 -5.68 -8.98 -6.96
C VAL A 219 -4.63 -7.87 -6.93
N VAL A 220 -3.52 -8.09 -6.23
CA VAL A 220 -2.42 -7.13 -6.12
C VAL A 220 -1.80 -6.85 -7.49
N LEU A 221 -1.59 -7.88 -8.31
CA LEU A 221 -1.01 -7.75 -9.65
C LEU A 221 -1.93 -6.93 -10.57
N LEU A 222 -3.23 -7.24 -10.58
CA LEU A 222 -4.21 -6.50 -11.38
C LEU A 222 -4.30 -5.04 -10.94
N LEU A 223 -4.33 -4.78 -9.63
CA LEU A 223 -4.35 -3.41 -9.13
C LEU A 223 -3.05 -2.68 -9.44
N ASN A 224 -1.89 -3.31 -9.31
CA ASN A 224 -0.63 -2.70 -9.70
C ASN A 224 -0.58 -2.39 -11.21
N LEU A 225 -1.12 -3.27 -12.06
CA LEU A 225 -1.20 -3.00 -13.49
C LEU A 225 -2.10 -1.79 -13.76
N ILE A 226 -3.24 -1.68 -13.08
CA ILE A 226 -4.13 -0.53 -13.18
C ILE A 226 -3.43 0.75 -12.70
N THR A 227 -2.73 0.71 -11.56
CA THR A 227 -2.03 1.88 -11.02
C THR A 227 -0.91 2.33 -11.94
N VAL A 228 -0.11 1.41 -12.49
CA VAL A 228 0.97 1.73 -13.45
C VAL A 228 0.41 2.40 -14.70
N VAL A 229 -0.71 1.91 -15.25
CA VAL A 229 -1.34 2.54 -16.42
C VAL A 229 -1.83 3.95 -16.09
N ILE A 230 -2.45 4.15 -14.92
CA ILE A 230 -2.92 5.47 -14.47
C ILE A 230 -1.72 6.41 -14.27
N GLU A 231 -0.66 5.96 -13.59
CA GLU A 231 0.55 6.74 -13.36
C GLU A 231 1.25 7.11 -14.66
N LEU A 232 1.34 6.19 -15.63
CA LEU A 232 1.95 6.46 -16.93
C LEU A 232 1.21 7.59 -17.67
N VAL A 233 -0.12 7.49 -17.74
CA VAL A 233 -0.94 8.51 -18.41
C VAL A 233 -0.83 9.86 -17.70
N LEU A 234 -0.90 9.87 -16.37
CA LEU A 234 -0.84 11.10 -15.59
C LEU A 234 0.56 11.73 -15.62
N SER A 235 1.63 10.93 -15.63
CA SER A 235 3.00 11.43 -15.75
C SER A 235 3.20 12.22 -17.04
N GLN A 236 2.67 11.73 -18.17
CA GLN A 236 2.76 12.47 -19.44
C GLN A 236 2.06 13.84 -19.36
N VAL A 237 0.96 13.93 -18.62
CA VAL A 237 0.26 15.21 -18.39
C VAL A 237 1.12 16.13 -17.52
N VAL A 238 1.75 15.60 -16.45
CA VAL A 238 2.65 16.37 -15.59
C VAL A 238 3.85 16.89 -16.40
N ASP A 239 4.48 16.03 -17.20
CA ASP A 239 5.63 16.37 -18.03
C ASP A 239 5.26 17.44 -19.08
N ALA A 240 4.08 17.32 -19.70
CA ALA A 240 3.60 18.33 -20.65
C ALA A 240 3.34 19.69 -19.98
N VAL A 241 2.76 19.72 -18.78
CA VAL A 241 2.49 20.96 -18.04
C VAL A 241 3.76 21.62 -17.54
N THR A 242 4.72 20.82 -17.08
CA THR A 242 5.98 21.29 -16.48
C THR A 242 7.01 21.66 -17.52
N GLY A 243 7.05 20.97 -18.67
CA GLY A 243 7.92 21.30 -19.80
C GLY A 243 7.63 22.68 -20.42
N LEU A 244 6.44 23.24 -20.15
CA LEU A 244 6.06 24.61 -20.54
C LEU A 244 6.56 25.69 -19.55
N GLY A 245 6.91 25.30 -18.32
CA GLY A 245 7.35 26.20 -17.25
C GLY A 245 8.81 25.97 -16.89
N GLY A 246 9.72 26.86 -17.30
CA GLY A 246 11.11 26.79 -16.89
C GLY A 246 11.34 27.24 -15.43
N GLY A 247 12.40 26.71 -14.81
CA GLY A 247 12.91 27.17 -13.52
C GLY A 247 12.16 26.64 -12.28
N VAL A 248 12.32 27.33 -11.15
CA VAL A 248 11.82 26.90 -9.83
C VAL A 248 10.30 26.70 -9.82
N LEU A 249 9.56 27.58 -10.52
CA LEU A 249 8.09 27.46 -10.62
C LEU A 249 7.67 26.16 -11.32
N GLY A 250 8.37 25.74 -12.39
CA GLY A 250 8.13 24.47 -13.06
C GLY A 250 8.37 23.27 -12.13
N GLY A 251 9.45 23.31 -11.34
CA GLY A 251 9.75 22.28 -10.34
C GLY A 251 8.69 22.19 -9.23
N VAL A 252 8.22 23.32 -8.71
CA VAL A 252 7.15 23.34 -7.70
C VAL A 252 5.85 22.77 -8.26
N VAL A 253 5.48 23.16 -9.49
CA VAL A 253 4.29 22.63 -10.17
C VAL A 253 4.43 21.11 -10.38
N ALA A 254 5.60 20.62 -10.78
CA ALA A 254 5.85 19.19 -10.94
C ALA A 254 5.62 18.42 -9.64
N VAL A 255 6.18 18.92 -8.54
CA VAL A 255 6.03 18.29 -7.22
C VAL A 255 4.57 18.28 -6.77
N VAL A 256 3.85 19.39 -6.92
CA VAL A 256 2.42 19.47 -6.56
C VAL A 256 1.60 18.48 -7.37
N LEU A 257 1.82 18.41 -8.68
CA LEU A 257 1.12 17.47 -9.54
C LEU A 257 1.45 16.02 -9.20
N ALA A 258 2.72 15.70 -8.91
CA ALA A 258 3.12 14.36 -8.47
C ALA A 258 2.43 13.95 -7.16
N VAL A 259 2.30 14.87 -6.20
CA VAL A 259 1.55 14.64 -4.94
C VAL A 259 0.08 14.37 -5.22
N LEU A 260 -0.55 15.10 -6.15
CA LEU A 260 -1.95 14.89 -6.52
C LEU A 260 -2.17 13.54 -7.22
N VAL A 261 -1.25 13.14 -8.10
CA VAL A 261 -1.28 11.83 -8.76
C VAL A 261 -1.14 10.72 -7.71
N ALA A 262 -0.15 10.82 -6.82
CA ALA A 262 0.04 9.87 -5.72
C ALA A 262 -1.21 9.81 -4.82
N ALA A 263 -1.80 10.97 -4.51
CA ALA A 263 -3.02 11.06 -3.71
C ALA A 263 -4.20 10.29 -4.32
N LEU A 264 -4.29 10.27 -5.66
CA LEU A 264 -5.34 9.57 -6.40
C LEU A 264 -5.10 8.05 -6.47
N VAL A 265 -3.85 7.64 -6.61
CA VAL A 265 -3.49 6.24 -6.94
C VAL A 265 -3.25 5.40 -5.69
N GLN A 266 -2.58 5.94 -4.68
CA GLN A 266 -2.22 5.22 -3.46
C GLN A 266 -3.38 4.54 -2.70
N PRO A 267 -4.62 5.08 -2.61
CA PRO A 267 -5.67 4.44 -1.84
C PRO A 267 -6.14 3.13 -2.46
N LEU A 268 -5.91 2.88 -3.76
CA LEU A 268 -6.31 1.62 -4.42
C LEU A 268 -5.71 0.39 -3.74
N ILE A 269 -4.40 0.38 -3.56
CA ILE A 269 -3.69 -0.75 -2.95
C ILE A 269 -3.97 -0.81 -1.44
N ALA A 270 -4.05 0.35 -0.78
CA ALA A 270 -4.33 0.44 0.64
C ALA A 270 -5.71 -0.15 1.00
N VAL A 271 -6.77 0.26 0.28
CA VAL A 271 -8.13 -0.26 0.46
C VAL A 271 -8.18 -1.75 0.15
N ALA A 272 -7.56 -2.19 -0.95
CA ALA A 272 -7.55 -3.60 -1.32
C ALA A 272 -6.86 -4.46 -0.26
N SER A 273 -5.77 -4.00 0.35
CA SER A 273 -5.09 -4.71 1.44
C SER A 273 -5.97 -4.89 2.68
N ALA A 274 -6.76 -3.88 3.03
CA ALA A 274 -7.72 -3.96 4.11
C ALA A 274 -8.87 -4.93 3.80
N LEU A 275 -9.40 -4.92 2.58
CA LEU A 275 -10.43 -5.88 2.14
C LEU A 275 -9.89 -7.32 2.08
N MET A 276 -8.65 -7.51 1.64
CA MET A 276 -7.99 -8.82 1.65
C MET A 276 -7.82 -9.33 3.09
N HIS A 277 -7.55 -8.45 4.05
CA HIS A 277 -7.50 -8.80 5.46
C HIS A 277 -8.86 -9.27 5.99
N VAL A 278 -9.94 -8.53 5.70
CA VAL A 278 -11.31 -8.92 6.06
C VAL A 278 -11.67 -10.28 5.46
N ASP A 279 -11.40 -10.49 4.17
CA ASP A 279 -11.67 -11.77 3.52
C ASP A 279 -10.81 -12.92 4.06
N ALA A 280 -9.55 -12.66 4.42
CA ALA A 280 -8.70 -13.68 5.05
C ALA A 280 -9.29 -14.16 6.37
N ARG A 281 -9.85 -13.23 7.17
CA ARG A 281 -10.54 -13.55 8.43
C ARG A 281 -11.87 -14.26 8.19
N ILE A 282 -12.67 -13.84 7.21
CA ILE A 282 -13.92 -14.56 6.84
C ILE A 282 -13.60 -16.04 6.54
N ARG A 283 -12.55 -16.30 5.74
CA ARG A 283 -12.20 -17.66 5.31
C ARG A 283 -11.60 -18.55 6.40
N LYS A 284 -10.95 -17.98 7.40
CA LYS A 284 -10.23 -18.75 8.42
C LYS A 284 -10.89 -18.76 9.78
N GLU A 285 -11.68 -17.74 10.09
CA GLU A 285 -12.20 -17.47 11.42
C GLU A 285 -13.72 -17.38 11.42
N GLY A 286 -14.39 -17.40 10.27
CA GLY A 286 -15.84 -17.21 10.21
C GLY A 286 -16.25 -15.80 10.63
N PHE A 287 -15.43 -14.79 10.28
CA PHE A 287 -15.66 -13.38 10.64
C PHE A 287 -16.96 -12.80 10.06
N ASP A 288 -17.56 -13.47 9.08
CA ASP A 288 -18.90 -13.16 8.57
C ASP A 288 -19.99 -13.31 9.65
N ILE A 289 -19.82 -14.24 10.60
CA ILE A 289 -20.72 -14.43 11.73
C ILE A 289 -20.64 -13.24 12.69
N GLU A 290 -19.43 -12.80 13.06
CA GLU A 290 -19.20 -11.63 13.92
C GLU A 290 -19.78 -10.36 13.29
N LEU A 291 -19.61 -10.17 11.97
CA LEU A 291 -20.21 -9.04 11.25
C LEU A 291 -21.74 -9.10 11.25
N ASN A 292 -22.32 -10.27 11.04
CA ASN A 292 -23.78 -10.40 11.02
C ASN A 292 -24.40 -10.18 12.41
N GLN A 293 -23.69 -10.59 13.47
CA GLN A 293 -24.06 -10.30 14.86
C GLN A 293 -23.92 -8.80 15.18
N SER A 294 -22.88 -8.13 14.69
CA SER A 294 -22.68 -6.70 14.96
C SER A 294 -23.71 -5.82 14.26
N LEU A 295 -24.13 -6.21 13.05
CA LEU A 295 -25.19 -5.55 12.29
C LEU A 295 -26.56 -5.68 12.96
N SER A 296 -26.83 -6.82 13.60
CA SER A 296 -28.08 -7.07 14.34
C SER A 296 -28.07 -6.48 15.76
N GLY A 297 -26.91 -6.37 16.40
CA GLY A 297 -26.73 -5.87 17.77
C GLY A 297 -26.27 -4.42 17.92
N GLY A 298 -25.98 -3.70 16.83
CA GLY A 298 -25.54 -2.29 16.84
C GLY A 298 -24.09 -2.05 17.31
N GLY A 299 -23.27 -3.09 17.46
CA GLY A 299 -21.87 -2.99 17.89
C GLY A 299 -20.90 -2.81 16.72
N VAL A 300 -19.72 -2.24 16.98
CA VAL A 300 -18.58 -2.22 16.04
C VAL A 300 -17.61 -3.36 16.40
N PRO A 301 -17.41 -4.38 15.53
CA PRO A 301 -16.57 -5.56 15.85
C PRO A 301 -15.11 -5.25 16.19
N TRP A 302 -14.62 -4.07 15.80
CA TRP A 302 -13.22 -3.64 15.89
C TRP A 302 -13.01 -2.47 16.85
N ALA A 303 -13.96 -2.20 17.76
CA ALA A 303 -13.65 -1.32 18.87
C ALA A 303 -12.51 -1.96 19.68
N PRO A 304 -11.38 -1.26 19.91
CA PRO A 304 -10.37 -1.77 20.82
C PRO A 304 -11.04 -2.01 22.17
N ARG A 305 -10.91 -3.24 22.68
CA ARG A 305 -11.31 -3.57 24.05
C ARG A 305 -10.39 -2.87 25.03
#